data_AF-A0A9E0G9Y0-F1
#
_entry.id   AF-A0A9E0G9Y0-F1
#
_cell.length_a   1.000
_cell.length_b   1.000
_cell.length_c   1.000
_cell.angle_alpha   90.00
_cell.angle_beta   90.00
_cell.angle_gamma   90.00
#
_symmetry.space_group_name_H-M   'P 1'
#
loop_
_entity.id
_entity.type
_entity.pdbx_description
1 polymer ?
#
loop_
_entity_poly.entity_id
_entity_poly.type
_entity_poly.pdbx_seq_one_letter_code
_entity_poly.pdbx_strand_id
1 'polypeptide(L)'
;EVKVVLLAGGSSRIPLVADMVRGELGRPVVSDVHPKHSVAMGAARYGAGVLAANAPSTPATAPAPPAPAPRPAPPAPVPAVAAAATPPAPAAVSKAVVAATAVAATAPAAPAPAKPIQPPPSDSVPPGKPRSQWMLLLVVLLVAAAAVGALVLFTGGDNGTTTDTTAVANTGATNTGATNTTAVADTAATTVTTGGNTVPADPAVAAAEELQNLLQQDLPTATALVGKFVPQLSAKIVGLVEEPITYGSVEILADHMVRRDAYGAILVDGGAFAFEFGGQPMTGWFLSIVPEAFATQEAAAKWCTDRGLASNECFGREFKPAV
;
A
#
# COMPACT_ATOMS: atom_id res chain seq x y z
N GLU A 1 -25.61 26.97 16.08
CA GLU A 1 -24.76 26.43 17.16
C GLU A 1 -23.63 25.60 16.55
N VAL A 2 -22.41 25.71 17.06
CA VAL A 2 -21.24 24.95 16.58
C VAL A 2 -21.09 23.67 17.39
N LYS A 3 -21.06 22.52 16.72
CA LYS A 3 -21.01 21.19 17.37
C LYS A 3 -19.58 20.72 17.67
N VAL A 4 -18.65 20.99 16.77
CA VAL A 4 -17.25 20.53 16.82
C VAL A 4 -16.37 21.48 16.03
N VAL A 5 -15.09 21.54 16.38
CA VAL A 5 -14.05 22.29 15.67
C VAL A 5 -13.08 21.28 15.06
N LEU A 6 -12.89 21.33 13.75
CA LEU A 6 -11.92 20.51 13.03
C LEU A 6 -10.68 21.36 12.73
N LEU A 7 -9.50 20.91 13.15
CA LEU A 7 -8.24 21.58 12.83
C LEU A 7 -7.62 20.97 11.57
N ALA A 8 -7.30 21.82 10.60
CA ALA A 8 -6.57 21.48 9.38
C ALA A 8 -5.39 22.44 9.19
N GLY A 9 -4.40 22.04 8.39
CA GLY A 9 -3.15 22.77 8.13
C GLY A 9 -1.96 22.23 8.91
N GLY A 10 -0.73 22.48 8.44
CA GLY A 10 0.49 21.93 9.05
C GLY A 10 0.66 22.26 10.55
N SER A 11 0.24 23.46 10.96
CA SER A 11 0.33 23.92 12.35
C SER A 11 -0.69 23.27 13.30
N SER A 12 -1.71 22.59 12.78
CA SER A 12 -2.69 21.89 13.63
C SER A 12 -2.09 20.72 14.41
N ARG A 13 -0.89 20.28 14.04
CA ARG A 13 -0.15 19.20 14.70
C ARG A 13 0.55 19.64 16.00
N ILE A 14 0.59 20.94 16.30
CA ILE A 14 1.13 21.44 17.55
C ILE A 14 0.10 21.16 18.66
N PRO A 15 0.38 20.31 19.66
CA PRO A 15 -0.62 19.92 20.67
C PRO A 15 -1.23 21.11 21.41
N LEU A 16 -0.41 22.14 21.66
CA LEU A 16 -0.83 23.37 22.34
C LEU A 16 -1.93 24.13 21.57
N VAL A 17 -1.96 24.05 20.24
CA VAL A 17 -2.99 24.69 19.41
C VAL A 17 -4.36 24.07 19.69
N ALA A 18 -4.44 22.74 19.83
CA ALA A 18 -5.70 22.07 20.14
C ALA A 18 -6.23 22.44 21.53
N ASP A 19 -5.33 22.58 22.51
CA ASP A 19 -5.70 22.95 23.88
C ASP A 19 -6.15 24.42 23.99
N MET A 20 -5.43 25.33 23.33
CA MET A 20 -5.83 26.74 23.23
C MET A 20 -7.19 26.89 22.57
N VAL A 21 -7.42 26.24 21.43
CA VAL A 21 -8.69 26.33 20.69
C VAL A 21 -9.84 25.72 21.50
N ARG A 22 -9.59 24.63 22.22
CA ARG A 22 -10.59 24.00 23.10
C ARG A 22 -10.93 24.89 24.29
N GLY A 23 -9.93 25.53 24.90
CA GLY A 23 -10.10 26.46 26.01
C GLY A 23 -10.90 27.70 25.62
N GLU A 24 -10.59 28.28 24.45
CA GLU A 24 -11.23 29.50 23.98
C GLU A 24 -12.67 29.29 23.49
N LEU A 25 -12.92 28.21 22.73
CA LEU A 25 -14.22 27.96 22.14
C LEU A 25 -15.14 27.10 23.02
N GLY A 26 -14.57 26.42 24.02
CA GLY A 26 -15.31 25.49 24.89
C GLY A 26 -16.00 24.36 24.13
N ARG A 27 -15.56 24.03 22.90
CA ARG A 27 -16.13 23.00 22.01
C ARG A 27 -15.16 21.84 21.83
N PRO A 28 -15.66 20.63 21.52
CA PRO A 28 -14.80 19.52 21.13
C PRO A 28 -13.94 19.89 19.92
N VAL A 29 -12.63 19.61 19.99
CA VAL A 29 -11.65 19.86 18.93
C VAL A 29 -11.11 18.52 18.45
N VAL A 30 -11.15 18.31 17.13
CA VAL A 30 -10.65 17.12 16.42
C VAL A 30 -9.63 17.57 15.38
N SER A 31 -8.57 16.79 15.17
CA SER A 31 -7.64 17.03 14.06
C SER A 31 -8.12 16.31 12.81
N ASP A 32 -7.94 16.94 11.65
CA ASP A 32 -8.05 16.24 10.37
C ASP A 32 -7.02 15.11 10.29
N VAL A 33 -7.37 14.02 9.60
CA VAL A 33 -6.52 12.82 9.45
C VAL A 33 -5.28 13.14 8.62
N HIS A 34 -5.42 14.02 7.62
CA HIS A 34 -4.34 14.44 6.74
C HIS A 34 -4.25 15.96 6.74
N PRO A 35 -3.81 16.61 7.82
CA PRO A 35 -3.94 18.05 7.99
C PRO A 35 -3.16 18.87 6.95
N LYS A 36 -2.18 18.27 6.25
CA LYS A 36 -1.49 18.93 5.12
C LYS A 36 -2.29 18.87 3.81
N HIS A 37 -3.16 17.87 3.66
CA HIS A 37 -3.81 17.51 2.40
C HIS A 37 -5.33 17.71 2.41
N SER A 38 -5.91 18.14 3.54
CA SER A 38 -7.36 18.30 3.70
C SER A 38 -7.98 19.19 2.62
N VAL A 39 -7.29 20.28 2.25
CA VAL A 39 -7.73 21.22 1.21
C VAL A 39 -7.64 20.58 -0.18
N ALA A 40 -6.52 19.94 -0.51
CA ALA A 40 -6.30 19.31 -1.81
C ALA A 40 -7.29 18.16 -2.04
N MET A 41 -7.51 17.30 -1.04
CA MET A 41 -8.49 16.21 -1.13
C MET A 41 -9.93 16.74 -1.26
N GLY A 42 -10.28 17.82 -0.56
CA GLY A 42 -11.58 18.48 -0.70
C GLY A 42 -11.77 19.02 -2.12
N ALA A 43 -10.76 19.70 -2.65
CA ALA A 43 -10.77 20.23 -4.01
C ALA A 43 -10.88 19.10 -5.06
N ALA A 44 -10.17 17.99 -4.87
CA ALA A 44 -10.24 16.83 -5.75
C ALA A 44 -11.65 16.23 -5.78
N ARG A 45 -12.27 16.02 -4.61
CA ARG A 45 -13.66 15.51 -4.53
C ARG A 45 -14.66 16.48 -5.16
N TYR A 46 -14.49 17.78 -4.93
CA TYR A 46 -15.33 18.81 -5.53
C TYR A 46 -15.19 18.82 -7.06
N GLY A 47 -13.97 18.80 -7.57
CA GLY A 47 -13.67 18.73 -9.00
C GLY A 47 -14.23 17.47 -9.66
N ALA A 48 -14.11 16.31 -9.02
CA ALA A 48 -14.71 15.07 -9.50
C ALA A 48 -16.25 15.18 -9.59
N GLY A 49 -16.89 15.82 -8.61
CA GLY A 49 -18.33 16.09 -8.65
C GLY A 49 -18.74 17.03 -9.80
N VAL A 50 -17.95 18.08 -10.05
CA VAL A 50 -18.18 19.01 -11.17
C VAL A 50 -17.98 18.33 -12.52
N LEU A 51 -16.96 17.46 -12.65
CA LEU A 51 -16.71 16.70 -13.88
C LEU A 51 -17.81 15.64 -14.12
N ALA A 52 -18.28 14.97 -13.07
CA ALA A 52 -19.39 14.04 -13.17
C ALA A 52 -20.71 14.73 -13.55
N ALA A 53 -20.96 15.94 -13.02
CA ALA A 53 -22.14 16.73 -13.35
C ALA A 53 -22.10 17.29 -14.79
N ASN A 54 -20.91 17.53 -15.33
CA ASN A 54 -20.71 18.04 -16.69
C ASN A 54 -20.35 16.96 -17.71
N ALA A 55 -20.32 15.68 -17.29
CA ALA A 55 -20.10 14.59 -18.22
C ALA A 55 -21.26 14.57 -19.23
N PRO A 56 -20.97 14.51 -20.54
CA PRO A 56 -22.02 14.38 -21.53
C PRO A 56 -22.85 13.16 -21.17
N SER A 57 -24.15 13.37 -20.95
CA SER A 57 -25.08 12.27 -20.79
C SER A 57 -24.96 11.44 -22.06
N THR A 58 -24.30 10.29 -21.98
CA THR A 58 -24.40 9.31 -23.05
C THR A 58 -25.89 9.11 -23.28
N PRO A 59 -26.39 9.22 -24.52
CA PRO A 59 -27.77 8.84 -24.80
C PRO A 59 -27.93 7.44 -24.23
N ALA A 60 -28.92 7.24 -23.36
CA ALA A 60 -29.26 5.93 -22.87
C ALA A 60 -29.31 5.02 -24.09
N THR A 61 -28.36 4.07 -24.17
CA THR A 61 -28.43 2.99 -25.14
C THR A 61 -29.85 2.49 -25.08
N ALA A 62 -30.55 2.55 -26.21
CA ALA A 62 -31.94 2.12 -26.32
C ALA A 62 -32.10 0.77 -25.59
N PRO A 63 -33.18 0.59 -24.80
CA PRO A 63 -33.36 -0.62 -24.03
C PRO A 63 -33.17 -1.82 -24.94
N ALA A 64 -32.25 -2.71 -24.55
CA ALA A 64 -32.05 -3.97 -25.23
C ALA A 64 -33.42 -4.63 -25.46
N PRO A 65 -33.67 -5.21 -26.65
CA PRO A 65 -34.94 -5.87 -26.91
C PRO A 65 -35.23 -6.88 -25.80
N PRO A 66 -36.48 -6.97 -25.31
CA PRO A 66 -36.82 -7.85 -24.19
C PRO A 66 -36.37 -9.27 -24.50
N ALA A 67 -35.59 -9.85 -23.58
CA ALA A 67 -35.21 -11.25 -23.64
C ALA A 67 -36.46 -12.12 -23.84
N PRO A 68 -36.42 -13.18 -24.67
CA PRO A 68 -37.52 -14.11 -24.81
C PRO A 68 -37.94 -14.63 -23.42
N ALA A 69 -39.24 -14.60 -23.14
CA ALA A 69 -39.80 -15.00 -21.85
C ALA A 69 -39.25 -16.37 -21.40
N PRO A 70 -38.87 -16.53 -20.12
CA PRO A 70 -38.49 -17.83 -19.59
C PRO A 70 -39.65 -18.80 -19.75
N ARG A 71 -39.36 -19.96 -20.34
CA ARG A 71 -40.31 -21.07 -20.52
C ARG A 71 -40.86 -21.46 -19.13
N PRO A 72 -42.18 -21.72 -18.96
CA PRO A 72 -42.74 -22.10 -17.67
C PRO A 72 -42.02 -23.35 -17.12
N ALA A 73 -41.49 -23.24 -15.91
CA ALA A 73 -40.97 -24.38 -15.18
C ALA A 73 -42.12 -25.38 -14.90
N PRO A 74 -41.87 -26.70 -14.97
CA PRO A 74 -42.87 -27.69 -14.56
C PRO A 74 -43.24 -27.49 -13.08
N PRO A 75 -44.50 -27.76 -12.69
CA PRO A 75 -44.95 -27.52 -11.32
C PRO A 75 -44.19 -28.38 -10.33
N ALA A 76 -43.69 -27.75 -9.27
CA ALA A 76 -43.11 -28.43 -8.11
C ALA A 76 -44.18 -29.33 -7.44
N PRO A 77 -43.79 -30.49 -6.89
CA PRO A 77 -44.71 -31.32 -6.12
C PRO A 77 -45.12 -30.60 -4.84
N VAL A 78 -46.42 -30.69 -4.56
CA VAL A 78 -47.16 -30.13 -3.42
C VAL A 78 -46.51 -30.39 -2.04
N PRO A 79 -46.55 -29.43 -1.10
CA PRO A 79 -46.22 -29.67 0.30
C PRO A 79 -47.36 -30.39 1.00
N ALA A 80 -47.06 -31.52 1.66
CA ALA A 80 -47.99 -32.20 2.54
C ALA A 80 -48.16 -31.41 3.85
N VAL A 81 -49.42 -31.19 4.22
CA VAL A 81 -49.88 -30.47 5.40
C VAL A 81 -49.50 -31.20 6.68
N ALA A 82 -49.01 -30.44 7.66
CA ALA A 82 -48.77 -30.84 9.03
C ALA A 82 -50.07 -31.12 9.80
N ALA A 83 -50.06 -32.09 10.71
CA ALA A 83 -51.08 -32.23 11.75
C ALA A 83 -50.44 -32.59 13.11
N ALA A 84 -50.60 -31.66 14.06
CA ALA A 84 -50.67 -31.78 15.52
C ALA A 84 -49.48 -32.45 16.28
N ALA A 85 -49.01 -31.98 17.43
CA ALA A 85 -49.72 -31.33 18.54
C ALA A 85 -48.78 -30.49 19.43
N THR A 86 -49.42 -29.61 20.20
CA THR A 86 -48.95 -28.55 21.10
C THR A 86 -48.60 -29.05 22.53
N PRO A 87 -48.23 -28.21 23.53
CA PRO A 87 -47.05 -28.31 24.43
C PRO A 87 -47.46 -28.78 25.89
N PRO A 88 -46.75 -28.61 27.05
CA PRO A 88 -45.92 -27.49 27.55
C PRO A 88 -44.61 -27.87 28.34
N ALA A 89 -43.91 -26.82 28.81
CA ALA A 89 -42.67 -26.74 29.62
C ALA A 89 -42.81 -27.26 31.08
N PRO A 90 -41.91 -26.94 32.07
CA PRO A 90 -40.43 -26.87 32.19
C PRO A 90 -39.86 -27.67 33.42
N ALA A 91 -38.53 -27.59 33.66
CA ALA A 91 -37.79 -27.94 34.90
C ALA A 91 -37.61 -29.48 35.17
N ALA A 92 -36.60 -30.04 35.84
CA ALA A 92 -35.56 -29.57 36.78
C ALA A 92 -34.53 -30.72 37.05
N VAL A 93 -33.36 -30.40 37.68
CA VAL A 93 -32.46 -31.18 38.62
C VAL A 93 -32.36 -32.73 38.55
N SER A 94 -31.26 -33.47 38.83
CA SER A 94 -29.84 -33.28 39.19
C SER A 94 -29.20 -34.66 39.54
N LYS A 95 -27.87 -34.67 39.73
CA LYS A 95 -26.97 -35.58 40.52
C LYS A 95 -26.24 -36.69 39.73
N ALA A 96 -24.97 -37.03 39.99
CA ALA A 96 -24.14 -36.92 41.21
C ALA A 96 -22.61 -36.78 40.87
N VAL A 97 -21.81 -35.92 41.53
CA VAL A 97 -20.92 -36.13 42.74
C VAL A 97 -19.79 -37.14 42.45
N VAL A 98 -18.48 -36.83 42.58
CA VAL A 98 -17.70 -36.61 43.84
C VAL A 98 -16.47 -35.66 43.68
N ALA A 99 -16.21 -34.94 44.77
CA ALA A 99 -15.10 -34.07 45.18
C ALA A 99 -13.66 -34.63 44.96
N ALA A 100 -12.55 -33.87 44.97
CA ALA A 100 -12.14 -32.90 45.98
C ALA A 100 -10.99 -31.93 45.55
N THR A 101 -11.09 -30.69 46.07
CA THR A 101 -10.10 -29.71 46.61
C THR A 101 -8.62 -30.14 46.76
N ALA A 102 -7.56 -29.29 46.74
CA ALA A 102 -7.40 -27.83 46.91
C ALA A 102 -5.99 -27.30 46.45
N VAL A 103 -5.98 -26.04 46.00
CA VAL A 103 -5.08 -24.87 46.25
C VAL A 103 -3.66 -25.08 46.83
N ALA A 104 -2.63 -24.50 46.18
CA ALA A 104 -1.78 -23.40 46.69
C ALA A 104 -0.49 -23.17 45.87
N ALA A 105 0.08 -21.97 46.03
CA ALA A 105 0.99 -21.25 45.16
C ALA A 105 2.52 -21.43 45.42
N THR A 106 3.29 -20.83 44.49
CA THR A 106 4.63 -20.17 44.63
C THR A 106 5.92 -20.96 44.30
N ALA A 107 6.80 -20.31 43.51
CA ALA A 107 8.08 -20.70 42.87
C ALA A 107 9.30 -20.62 43.84
N PRO A 108 10.60 -20.64 43.42
CA PRO A 108 11.31 -21.10 42.20
C PRO A 108 12.56 -22.02 42.49
N ALA A 109 13.07 -22.79 41.52
CA ALA A 109 14.49 -23.26 41.50
C ALA A 109 14.89 -23.90 40.15
N ALA A 110 16.03 -23.47 39.60
CA ALA A 110 16.83 -24.15 38.57
C ALA A 110 18.07 -24.81 39.24
N PRO A 111 19.01 -25.48 38.52
CA PRO A 111 18.91 -26.54 37.51
C PRO A 111 19.85 -27.75 37.81
N ALA A 112 19.58 -28.96 37.26
CA ALA A 112 20.56 -30.04 36.98
C ALA A 112 19.88 -31.29 36.38
N PRO A 113 20.58 -32.25 35.76
CA PRO A 113 21.53 -32.16 34.64
C PRO A 113 21.02 -32.93 33.40
N ALA A 114 21.61 -32.62 32.25
CA ALA A 114 21.29 -33.19 30.94
C ALA A 114 21.49 -34.72 30.86
N LYS A 115 20.49 -35.43 30.32
CA LYS A 115 20.63 -36.78 29.78
C LYS A 115 20.64 -36.69 28.24
N PRO A 116 21.49 -37.46 27.54
CA PRO A 116 21.68 -37.29 26.09
C PRO A 116 20.44 -37.77 25.33
N ILE A 117 19.79 -36.87 24.60
CA ILE A 117 18.72 -37.23 23.65
C ILE A 117 19.40 -37.55 22.32
N GLN A 118 19.26 -38.79 21.89
CA GLN A 118 19.74 -39.29 20.59
C GLN A 118 18.98 -38.60 19.44
N PRO A 119 19.65 -38.28 18.32
CA PRO A 119 18.97 -37.79 17.12
C PRO A 119 18.08 -38.88 16.51
N PRO A 120 16.86 -38.57 16.05
CA PRO A 120 16.02 -39.52 15.33
C PRO A 120 16.62 -39.86 13.95
N PRO A 121 16.41 -41.09 13.44
CA PRO A 121 16.90 -41.51 12.14
C PRO A 121 16.19 -40.76 11.00
N SER A 122 16.99 -40.36 10.02
CA SER A 122 16.54 -39.88 8.71
C SER A 122 15.76 -40.96 7.99
N ASP A 123 14.52 -40.70 7.60
CA ASP A 123 13.86 -41.50 6.58
C ASP A 123 12.81 -40.73 5.78
N SER A 124 12.86 -40.99 4.47
CA SER A 124 11.82 -40.88 3.44
C SER A 124 11.42 -39.49 2.88
N VAL A 125 12.15 -39.12 1.82
CA VAL A 125 11.71 -38.21 0.74
C VAL A 125 10.56 -38.89 -0.05
N PRO A 126 9.37 -38.26 -0.21
CA PRO A 126 8.37 -38.75 -1.15
C PRO A 126 8.71 -38.35 -2.61
N PRO A 127 8.51 -39.24 -3.61
CA PRO A 127 8.82 -38.93 -5.00
C PRO A 127 7.81 -37.92 -5.59
N GLY A 128 8.33 -36.82 -6.12
CA GLY A 128 7.58 -35.80 -6.84
C GLY A 128 7.02 -36.31 -8.17
N LYS A 129 5.78 -35.94 -8.47
CA LYS A 129 5.09 -36.22 -9.74
C LYS A 129 5.51 -35.20 -10.81
N PRO A 130 5.89 -35.61 -12.04
CA PRO A 130 6.40 -34.69 -13.06
C PRO A 130 5.24 -33.96 -13.77
N ARG A 131 5.13 -32.65 -13.55
CA ARG A 131 4.18 -31.75 -14.25
C ARG A 131 4.85 -30.89 -15.33
N SER A 132 6.00 -31.35 -15.84
CA SER A 132 6.92 -30.59 -16.71
C SER A 132 6.65 -30.71 -18.22
N GLN A 133 5.65 -31.46 -18.67
CA GLN A 133 5.47 -31.70 -20.11
C GLN A 133 4.54 -30.69 -20.81
N TRP A 134 3.68 -30.00 -20.05
CA TRP A 134 2.77 -28.98 -20.61
C TRP A 134 3.40 -27.58 -20.70
N MET A 135 4.40 -27.28 -19.88
CA MET A 135 5.13 -25.99 -19.94
C MET A 135 6.06 -25.89 -21.16
N LEU A 136 6.64 -27.01 -21.60
CA LEU A 136 7.50 -27.04 -22.79
C LEU A 136 6.74 -26.79 -24.09
N LEU A 137 5.48 -27.24 -24.18
CA LEU A 137 4.64 -26.99 -25.36
C LEU A 137 4.19 -25.52 -25.45
N LEU A 138 3.99 -24.83 -24.32
CA LEU A 138 3.63 -23.41 -24.31
C LEU A 138 4.81 -22.49 -24.65
N VAL A 139 6.03 -22.83 -24.21
CA VAL A 139 7.25 -22.05 -24.51
C VAL A 139 7.61 -22.15 -26.00
N VAL A 140 7.52 -23.33 -26.61
CA VAL A 140 7.80 -23.49 -28.05
C VAL A 140 6.78 -22.73 -28.92
N LEU A 141 5.52 -22.68 -28.50
CA LEU A 141 4.45 -22.01 -29.25
C LEU A 141 4.57 -20.47 -29.16
N LEU A 142 5.08 -19.93 -28.05
CA LEU A 142 5.35 -18.49 -27.90
C LEU A 142 6.60 -18.03 -28.67
N VAL A 143 7.65 -18.86 -28.77
CA VAL A 143 8.86 -18.54 -29.55
C VAL A 143 8.58 -18.51 -31.06
N ALA A 144 7.65 -19.35 -31.55
CA ALA A 144 7.25 -19.33 -32.96
C ALA A 144 6.44 -18.07 -33.36
N ALA A 145 5.68 -17.49 -32.42
CA ALA A 145 4.92 -16.26 -32.68
C ALA A 145 5.79 -14.99 -32.72
N ALA A 146 6.92 -14.98 -31.99
CA ALA A 146 7.83 -13.83 -31.96
C ALA A 146 8.71 -13.70 -33.22
N ALA A 147 8.92 -14.79 -33.97
CA ALA A 147 9.74 -14.77 -35.19
C ALA A 147 9.03 -14.13 -36.40
N VAL A 148 7.70 -13.97 -36.37
CA VAL A 148 6.93 -13.39 -37.48
C VAL A 148 6.70 -11.87 -37.31
N GLY A 149 6.82 -11.34 -36.09
CA GLY A 149 6.61 -9.90 -35.80
C GLY A 149 7.82 -9.00 -36.07
N ALA A 150 9.04 -9.56 -36.17
CA ALA A 150 10.28 -8.78 -36.29
C ALA A 150 10.69 -8.43 -37.73
N LEU A 151 9.92 -8.81 -38.76
CA LEU A 151 10.31 -8.64 -40.17
C LEU A 151 9.73 -7.37 -40.85
N VAL A 152 8.86 -6.58 -40.21
CA VAL A 152 8.06 -5.56 -40.94
C VAL A 152 8.42 -4.10 -40.63
N LEU A 153 9.37 -3.77 -39.75
CA LEU A 153 9.61 -2.36 -39.35
C LEU A 153 11.02 -1.79 -39.57
N PHE A 154 11.84 -2.39 -40.44
CA PHE A 154 13.12 -1.81 -40.86
C PHE A 154 13.15 -1.54 -42.37
N THR A 155 12.46 -0.49 -42.83
CA THR A 155 12.75 0.15 -44.12
C THR A 155 12.42 1.65 -44.10
N GLY A 156 13.42 2.46 -44.47
CA GLY A 156 13.32 3.88 -44.84
C GLY A 156 13.93 4.83 -43.81
N GLY A 157 14.94 5.65 -44.09
CA GLY A 157 15.63 6.00 -45.33
C GLY A 157 16.42 7.30 -45.10
N ASP A 158 17.59 7.39 -45.75
CA ASP A 158 18.63 8.43 -45.65
C ASP A 158 18.24 9.89 -45.95
N ASN A 159 19.11 10.82 -45.50
CA ASN A 159 19.67 12.03 -46.16
C ASN A 159 20.13 13.04 -45.08
N GLY A 160 21.31 13.64 -45.02
CA GLY A 160 22.53 13.63 -45.82
C GLY A 160 23.50 14.72 -45.28
N THR A 161 24.80 14.47 -45.48
CA THR A 161 25.85 15.47 -45.82
C THR A 161 26.47 16.36 -44.71
N THR A 162 27.69 15.94 -44.33
CA THR A 162 28.94 16.68 -43.97
C THR A 162 29.06 18.06 -44.64
N THR A 163 29.72 19.13 -44.19
CA THR A 163 30.84 19.46 -43.27
C THR A 163 30.79 20.99 -43.19
N ASP A 164 31.10 21.65 -42.08
CA ASP A 164 32.30 22.51 -42.06
C ASP A 164 32.66 23.04 -40.67
N THR A 165 33.96 23.26 -40.54
CA THR A 165 34.75 23.56 -39.35
C THR A 165 34.68 25.04 -38.98
N THR A 166 34.60 25.37 -37.69
CA THR A 166 35.41 26.44 -37.09
C THR A 166 35.43 26.32 -35.56
N ALA A 167 36.61 26.00 -35.03
CA ALA A 167 36.95 26.05 -33.62
C ALA A 167 37.15 27.51 -33.16
N VAL A 168 36.92 27.82 -31.87
CA VAL A 168 37.85 28.58 -31.00
C VAL A 168 37.50 28.37 -29.51
N ALA A 169 38.51 27.84 -28.80
CA ALA A 169 38.97 28.04 -27.41
C ALA A 169 38.08 27.82 -26.16
N ASN A 170 38.53 26.81 -25.40
CA ASN A 170 38.55 26.70 -23.93
C ASN A 170 38.92 28.00 -23.20
N THR A 171 38.34 28.18 -21.99
CA THR A 171 39.10 28.44 -20.74
C THR A 171 38.21 28.07 -19.55
N GLY A 172 38.69 27.14 -18.72
CA GLY A 172 38.07 26.80 -17.44
C GLY A 172 38.48 27.76 -16.32
N ALA A 173 37.65 27.89 -15.30
CA ALA A 173 38.05 28.40 -14.00
C ALA A 173 37.21 27.72 -12.89
N THR A 174 37.88 26.86 -12.14
CA THR A 174 37.55 26.40 -10.80
C THR A 174 37.48 27.57 -9.81
N ASN A 175 36.59 27.51 -8.81
CA ASN A 175 36.79 28.20 -7.53
C ASN A 175 36.29 27.32 -6.37
N THR A 176 37.26 26.78 -5.64
CA THR A 176 37.13 26.21 -4.29
C THR A 176 37.08 27.37 -3.29
N GLY A 177 36.27 27.24 -2.24
CA GLY A 177 35.93 28.33 -1.33
C GLY A 177 36.98 28.70 -0.28
N ALA A 178 36.63 29.69 0.55
CA ALA A 178 36.75 29.64 2.02
C ALA A 178 36.25 30.94 2.68
N THR A 179 35.88 30.77 3.96
CA THR A 179 35.93 31.71 5.11
C THR A 179 34.65 32.42 5.60
N ASN A 180 34.31 32.05 6.84
CA ASN A 180 33.44 32.73 7.80
C ASN A 180 33.96 34.15 8.11
N THR A 181 33.05 35.12 8.27
CA THR A 181 33.08 36.11 9.36
C THR A 181 31.68 36.72 9.56
N THR A 182 31.31 36.80 10.83
CA THR A 182 30.10 37.37 11.44
C THR A 182 29.92 38.86 11.12
N ALA A 183 28.70 39.27 10.74
CA ALA A 183 28.23 40.65 10.93
C ALA A 183 26.70 40.67 11.07
N VAL A 184 26.25 41.18 12.22
CA VAL A 184 24.86 41.53 12.52
C VAL A 184 24.54 42.86 11.85
N ALA A 185 23.49 42.93 11.04
CA ALA A 185 22.79 44.17 10.74
C ALA A 185 21.33 43.87 10.36
N ASP A 186 20.46 44.37 11.23
CA ASP A 186 19.02 44.50 11.09
C ASP A 186 18.67 45.29 9.81
N THR A 187 17.86 44.72 8.92
CA THR A 187 17.11 45.46 7.90
C THR A 187 15.93 44.59 7.48
N ALA A 188 14.74 45.02 7.91
CA ALA A 188 13.46 44.57 7.41
C ALA A 188 13.42 44.69 5.88
N ALA A 189 13.67 43.58 5.19
CA ALA A 189 13.46 43.47 3.75
C ALA A 189 12.08 42.88 3.52
N THR A 190 11.16 43.76 3.15
CA THR A 190 9.89 43.52 2.47
C THR A 190 9.98 42.29 1.57
N THR A 191 9.35 41.18 1.98
CA THR A 191 9.06 40.07 1.08
C THR A 191 8.04 40.55 0.07
N VAL A 192 8.53 40.91 -1.11
CA VAL A 192 7.72 41.04 -2.32
C VAL A 192 7.02 39.70 -2.50
N THR A 193 5.73 39.67 -2.19
CA THR A 193 4.86 38.55 -2.53
C THR A 193 4.67 38.63 -4.04
N THR A 194 5.53 37.95 -4.80
CA THR A 194 5.20 37.60 -6.17
C THR A 194 3.99 36.69 -6.07
N GLY A 195 2.81 37.22 -6.37
CA GLY A 195 1.58 36.47 -6.49
C GLY A 195 1.77 35.40 -7.55
N GLY A 196 2.14 34.19 -7.09
CA GLY A 196 2.14 33.01 -7.92
C GLY A 196 0.72 32.81 -8.40
N ASN A 197 0.52 32.99 -9.69
CA ASN A 197 -0.69 32.63 -10.39
C ASN A 197 -0.88 31.11 -10.17
N THR A 198 -1.69 30.71 -9.19
CA THR A 198 -1.91 29.30 -8.86
C THR A 198 -2.71 28.66 -9.97
N VAL A 199 -2.01 28.15 -10.98
CA VAL A 199 -2.50 27.08 -11.84
C VAL A 199 -2.95 25.95 -10.91
N PRO A 200 -4.14 25.35 -11.08
CA PRO A 200 -4.50 24.14 -10.36
C PRO A 200 -3.40 23.11 -10.61
N ALA A 201 -2.64 22.75 -9.56
CA ALA A 201 -1.62 21.72 -9.70
C ALA A 201 -2.31 20.45 -10.20
N ASP A 202 -1.80 19.87 -11.28
CA ASP A 202 -2.26 18.57 -11.77
C ASP A 202 -2.22 17.58 -10.59
N PRO A 203 -3.35 16.96 -10.21
CA PRO A 203 -3.40 16.05 -9.07
C PRO A 203 -2.39 14.90 -9.21
N ALA A 204 -2.07 14.46 -10.43
CA ALA A 204 -1.06 13.42 -10.65
C ALA A 204 0.36 13.92 -10.32
N VAL A 205 0.68 15.17 -10.65
CA VAL A 205 1.98 15.79 -10.32
C VAL A 205 2.11 16.01 -8.82
N ALA A 206 1.06 16.54 -8.18
CA ALA A 206 1.05 16.75 -6.74
C ALA A 206 1.18 15.43 -5.96
N ALA A 207 0.50 14.37 -6.42
CA ALA A 207 0.61 13.05 -5.81
C ALA A 207 2.00 12.43 -6.02
N ALA A 208 2.61 12.63 -7.19
CA ALA A 208 3.98 12.18 -7.45
C ALA A 208 4.99 12.87 -6.54
N GLU A 209 4.88 14.18 -6.37
CA GLU A 209 5.73 14.95 -5.45
C GLU A 209 5.56 14.48 -4.00
N GLU A 210 4.32 14.25 -3.57
CA GLU A 210 4.06 13.73 -2.21
C GLU A 210 4.65 12.34 -2.01
N LEU A 211 4.54 11.43 -2.99
CA LEU A 211 5.19 10.12 -2.92
C LEU A 211 6.71 10.26 -2.71
N GLN A 212 7.36 11.19 -3.40
CA GLN A 212 8.80 11.45 -3.22
C GLN A 212 9.11 12.01 -1.83
N ASN A 213 8.30 12.93 -1.32
CA ASN A 213 8.44 13.46 0.04
C ASN A 213 8.31 12.36 1.09
N LEU A 214 7.37 11.44 0.92
CA LEU A 214 7.15 10.31 1.80
C LEU A 214 8.33 9.33 1.79
N LEU A 215 8.87 9.02 0.60
CA LEU A 215 10.07 8.19 0.47
C LEU A 215 11.26 8.79 1.22
N GLN A 216 11.49 10.10 1.08
CA GLN A 216 12.56 10.79 1.78
C GLN A 216 12.33 10.83 3.30
N GLN A 217 11.09 11.09 3.72
CA GLN A 217 10.72 11.12 5.13
C GLN A 217 10.94 9.77 5.81
N ASP A 218 10.62 8.68 5.12
CA ASP A 218 10.62 7.34 5.68
C ASP A 218 11.95 6.60 5.54
N LEU A 219 12.86 7.12 4.70
CA LEU A 219 14.15 6.52 4.42
C LEU A 219 14.94 6.14 5.68
N PRO A 220 15.04 6.98 6.73
CA PRO A 220 15.78 6.59 7.95
C PRO A 220 15.18 5.36 8.65
N THR A 221 13.84 5.26 8.68
CA THR A 221 13.13 4.10 9.25
C THR A 221 13.34 2.87 8.39
N ALA A 222 13.26 3.00 7.07
CA ALA A 222 13.53 1.93 6.12
C ALA A 222 14.95 1.36 6.28
N THR A 223 15.97 2.23 6.37
CA THR A 223 17.36 1.81 6.57
C THR A 223 17.57 1.05 7.88
N ALA A 224 16.86 1.41 8.95
CA ALA A 224 16.95 0.73 10.24
C ALA A 224 16.36 -0.71 10.22
N LEU A 225 15.53 -1.03 9.23
CA LEU A 225 14.90 -2.35 9.10
C LEU A 225 15.75 -3.35 8.32
N VAL A 226 16.84 -2.93 7.67
CA VAL A 226 17.69 -3.80 6.85
C VAL A 226 18.16 -5.03 7.63
N GLY A 227 17.96 -6.22 7.05
CA GLY A 227 18.29 -7.51 7.66
C GLY A 227 17.26 -8.00 8.69
N LYS A 228 16.11 -7.33 8.84
CA LYS A 228 14.97 -7.78 9.64
C LYS A 228 13.85 -8.30 8.76
N PHE A 229 12.94 -9.09 9.34
CA PHE A 229 11.71 -9.46 8.66
C PHE A 229 10.60 -8.45 8.99
N VAL A 230 9.84 -8.03 7.98
CA VAL A 230 8.79 -7.02 8.10
C VAL A 230 7.52 -7.47 7.39
N PRO A 231 6.33 -7.04 7.85
CA PRO A 231 5.08 -7.18 7.10
C PRO A 231 5.04 -6.18 5.94
N GLN A 232 4.89 -6.67 4.71
CA GLN A 232 4.60 -5.83 3.55
C GLN A 232 3.11 -5.89 3.25
N LEU A 233 2.45 -4.72 3.22
CA LEU A 233 1.01 -4.58 3.01
C LEU A 233 0.63 -4.32 1.55
N SER A 234 1.53 -3.74 0.77
CA SER A 234 1.25 -3.40 -0.63
C SER A 234 2.53 -3.19 -1.41
N ALA A 235 2.45 -3.43 -2.71
CA ALA A 235 3.45 -3.03 -3.69
C ALA A 235 2.69 -2.55 -4.93
N LYS A 236 2.89 -1.28 -5.32
CA LYS A 236 2.25 -0.68 -6.50
C LYS A 236 3.29 -0.03 -7.40
N ILE A 237 3.00 0.08 -8.69
CA ILE A 237 3.82 0.78 -9.68
C ILE A 237 2.89 1.56 -10.61
N VAL A 238 3.36 2.70 -11.12
CA VAL A 238 2.58 3.50 -12.08
C VAL A 238 2.32 2.67 -13.34
N GLY A 239 1.07 2.65 -13.80
CA GLY A 239 0.61 1.84 -14.92
C GLY A 239 0.19 0.42 -14.54
N LEU A 240 0.28 0.02 -13.27
CA LEU A 240 -0.28 -1.26 -12.79
C LEU A 240 -1.80 -1.24 -12.96
N VAL A 241 -2.37 -2.33 -13.49
CA VAL A 241 -3.82 -2.47 -13.65
C VAL A 241 -4.32 -3.59 -12.74
N GLU A 242 -5.21 -3.25 -11.81
CA GLU A 242 -5.99 -4.19 -11.01
C GLU A 242 -7.46 -3.82 -11.20
N GLU A 243 -8.16 -4.51 -12.11
CA GLU A 243 -9.51 -4.13 -12.52
C GLU A 243 -10.42 -3.86 -11.30
N PRO A 244 -11.09 -2.68 -11.24
CA PRO A 244 -11.26 -1.66 -12.29
C PRO A 244 -10.23 -0.51 -12.28
N ILE A 245 -9.14 -0.61 -11.52
CA ILE A 245 -8.22 0.49 -11.21
C ILE A 245 -6.97 0.39 -12.10
N THR A 246 -6.60 1.51 -12.74
CA THR A 246 -5.22 1.73 -13.24
C THR A 246 -4.52 2.65 -12.26
N TYR A 247 -3.41 2.18 -11.70
CA TYR A 247 -2.66 2.92 -10.69
C TYR A 247 -1.80 3.99 -11.35
N GLY A 248 -2.18 5.26 -11.17
CA GLY A 248 -1.30 6.40 -11.31
C GLY A 248 -0.77 6.85 -9.94
N SER A 249 -0.05 7.96 -9.91
CA SER A 249 0.49 8.52 -8.66
C SER A 249 -0.59 8.81 -7.62
N VAL A 250 -1.79 9.22 -8.06
CA VAL A 250 -2.93 9.53 -7.19
C VAL A 250 -3.41 8.26 -6.48
N GLU A 251 -3.60 7.18 -7.21
CA GLU A 251 -4.09 5.91 -6.69
C GLU A 251 -3.07 5.24 -5.77
N ILE A 252 -1.77 5.34 -6.12
CA ILE A 252 -0.67 4.80 -5.29
C ILE A 252 -0.58 5.56 -3.96
N LEU A 253 -0.64 6.89 -4.00
CA LEU A 253 -0.66 7.70 -2.79
C LEU A 253 -1.87 7.35 -1.91
N ALA A 254 -3.05 7.22 -2.51
CA ALA A 254 -4.26 6.85 -1.79
C ALA A 254 -4.18 5.44 -1.15
N ASP A 255 -3.69 4.42 -1.87
CA ASP A 255 -3.48 3.07 -1.32
C ASP A 255 -2.51 3.10 -0.14
N HIS A 256 -1.41 3.86 -0.26
CA HIS A 256 -0.45 3.99 0.82
C HIS A 256 -1.04 4.71 2.04
N MET A 257 -1.76 5.82 1.86
CA MET A 257 -2.34 6.59 2.97
C MET A 257 -3.30 5.75 3.81
N VAL A 258 -4.16 4.93 3.20
CA VAL A 258 -5.06 4.02 3.94
C VAL A 258 -4.28 3.07 4.86
N ARG A 259 -3.14 2.56 4.39
CA ARG A 259 -2.29 1.61 5.13
C ARG A 259 -1.45 2.30 6.18
N ARG A 260 -0.99 3.52 5.88
CA ARG A 260 -0.30 4.38 6.83
C ARG A 260 -1.21 4.72 8.01
N ASP A 261 -2.46 5.09 7.75
CA ASP A 261 -3.44 5.41 8.79
C ASP A 261 -3.82 4.18 9.61
N ALA A 262 -4.03 3.02 8.96
CA ALA A 262 -4.49 1.81 9.64
C ALA A 262 -3.37 1.08 10.41
N TYR A 263 -2.14 1.11 9.91
CA TYR A 263 -1.05 0.24 10.40
C TYR A 263 0.26 0.98 10.70
N GLY A 264 0.31 2.30 10.55
CA GLY A 264 1.56 3.06 10.69
C GLY A 264 2.57 2.73 9.59
N ALA A 265 2.09 2.30 8.42
CA ALA A 265 2.95 1.90 7.31
C ALA A 265 3.85 3.05 6.80
N ILE A 266 5.09 2.69 6.51
CA ILE A 266 6.06 3.52 5.79
C ILE A 266 6.06 3.18 4.30
N LEU A 267 6.42 4.16 3.48
CA LEU A 267 6.61 4.05 2.04
C LEU A 267 8.08 3.79 1.75
N VAL A 268 8.35 2.77 0.94
CA VAL A 268 9.71 2.37 0.56
C VAL A 268 9.81 2.27 -0.95
N ASP A 269 10.90 2.81 -1.51
CA ASP A 269 11.23 2.67 -2.92
C ASP A 269 11.78 1.27 -3.15
N GLY A 270 11.07 0.50 -3.97
CA GLY A 270 11.42 -0.87 -4.31
C GLY A 270 12.76 -1.00 -5.03
N GLY A 271 13.20 0.04 -5.75
CA GLY A 271 14.47 0.06 -6.48
C GLY A 271 15.66 0.51 -5.64
N ALA A 272 15.41 1.23 -4.54
CA ALA A 272 16.47 1.70 -3.64
C ALA A 272 17.05 0.57 -2.76
N PHE A 273 16.32 -0.54 -2.65
CA PHE A 273 16.71 -1.74 -1.91
C PHE A 273 16.70 -2.94 -2.85
N ALA A 274 17.40 -4.01 -2.48
CA ALA A 274 17.53 -5.22 -3.31
C ALA A 274 16.25 -6.08 -3.29
N PHE A 275 15.09 -5.44 -3.41
CA PHE A 275 13.80 -6.10 -3.53
C PHE A 275 13.60 -6.55 -4.98
N GLU A 276 13.16 -7.80 -5.12
CA GLU A 276 12.94 -8.42 -6.42
C GLU A 276 11.53 -9.00 -6.52
N PHE A 277 10.98 -8.96 -7.74
CA PHE A 277 9.76 -9.65 -8.13
C PHE A 277 10.01 -10.40 -9.43
N GLY A 278 9.80 -11.71 -9.45
CA GLY A 278 10.12 -12.54 -10.62
C GLY A 278 11.61 -12.56 -11.00
N GLY A 279 12.52 -12.30 -10.05
CA GLY A 279 13.96 -12.21 -10.29
C GLY A 279 14.39 -10.91 -10.97
N GLN A 280 13.55 -9.87 -10.97
CA GLN A 280 13.87 -8.55 -11.48
C GLN A 280 13.79 -7.53 -10.34
N PRO A 281 14.66 -6.50 -10.32
CA PRO A 281 14.61 -5.46 -9.31
C PRO A 281 13.26 -4.73 -9.37
N MET A 282 12.73 -4.37 -8.21
CA MET A 282 11.46 -3.65 -8.09
C MET A 282 11.64 -2.13 -8.32
N THR A 283 12.40 -1.74 -9.35
CA THR A 283 12.61 -0.34 -9.71
C THR A 283 11.30 0.34 -10.08
N GLY A 284 11.02 1.50 -9.45
CA GLY A 284 9.79 2.26 -9.66
C GLY A 284 8.57 1.73 -8.87
N TRP A 285 8.75 0.69 -8.05
CA TRP A 285 7.70 0.21 -7.17
C TRP A 285 7.66 0.99 -5.85
N PHE A 286 6.46 1.24 -5.37
CA PHE A 286 6.16 1.82 -4.07
C PHE A 286 5.66 0.72 -3.14
N LEU A 287 6.41 0.44 -2.09
CA LEU A 287 6.09 -0.61 -1.13
C LEU A 287 5.55 0.03 0.14
N SER A 288 4.37 -0.42 0.60
CA SER A 288 3.86 -0.06 1.92
C SER A 288 4.26 -1.13 2.93
N ILE A 289 5.12 -0.76 3.88
CA ILE A 289 5.74 -1.68 4.84
C ILE A 289 5.39 -1.24 6.26
N VAL A 290 5.07 -2.19 7.14
CA VAL A 290 4.91 -1.90 8.57
C VAL A 290 6.30 -1.83 9.21
N PRO A 291 6.65 -0.74 9.92
CA PRO A 291 7.98 -0.57 10.50
C PRO A 291 8.17 -1.38 11.80
N GLU A 292 7.72 -2.63 11.81
CA GLU A 292 7.88 -3.57 12.94
C GLU A 292 8.84 -4.69 12.52
N ALA A 293 9.94 -4.81 13.26
CA ALA A 293 11.00 -5.76 12.96
C ALA A 293 10.77 -7.10 13.67
N PHE A 294 10.79 -8.17 12.89
CA PHE A 294 10.66 -9.55 13.35
C PHE A 294 11.95 -10.33 13.14
N ALA A 295 12.15 -11.35 13.98
CA ALA A 295 13.31 -12.24 13.89
C ALA A 295 13.21 -13.25 12.73
N THR A 296 11.99 -13.62 12.32
CA THR A 296 11.76 -14.60 11.25
C THR A 296 10.65 -14.15 10.30
N GLN A 297 10.65 -14.73 9.11
CA GLN A 297 9.63 -14.47 8.10
C GLN A 297 8.22 -14.87 8.58
N GLU A 298 8.12 -16.00 9.27
CA GLU A 298 6.88 -16.55 9.78
C GLU A 298 6.27 -15.64 10.85
N ALA A 299 7.09 -15.01 11.69
CA ALA A 299 6.62 -14.06 12.68
C ALA A 299 6.02 -12.79 12.03
N ALA A 300 6.67 -12.26 11.00
CA ALA A 300 6.14 -11.15 10.21
C ALA A 300 4.85 -11.54 9.44
N ALA A 301 4.80 -12.75 8.88
CA ALA A 301 3.59 -13.25 8.21
C ALA A 301 2.45 -13.50 9.20
N LYS A 302 2.75 -13.97 10.41
CA LYS A 302 1.78 -14.16 11.48
C LYS A 302 1.17 -12.83 11.92
N TRP A 303 1.94 -11.74 11.95
CA TRP A 303 1.42 -10.40 12.21
C TRP A 303 0.30 -10.02 11.22
N CYS A 304 0.42 -10.42 9.95
CA CYS A 304 -0.62 -10.22 8.93
C CYS A 304 -1.88 -11.01 9.26
N THR A 305 -1.74 -12.31 9.51
CA THR A 305 -2.91 -13.19 9.72
C THR A 305 -3.63 -12.89 11.03
N ASP A 306 -2.91 -12.45 12.07
CA ASP A 306 -3.50 -12.02 13.34
C ASP A 306 -4.39 -10.76 13.19
N ARG A 307 -4.23 -10.02 12.09
CA ARG A 307 -5.04 -8.85 11.72
C ARG A 307 -6.09 -9.15 10.65
N GLY A 308 -6.25 -10.42 10.29
CA GLY A 308 -7.21 -10.85 9.28
C GLY A 308 -6.85 -10.47 7.85
N LEU A 309 -5.60 -10.10 7.58
CA LEU A 309 -5.12 -9.81 6.23
C LEU A 309 -4.79 -11.10 5.49
N ALA A 310 -5.29 -11.25 4.27
CA ALA A 310 -5.03 -12.43 3.45
C ALA A 310 -3.58 -12.45 2.94
N SER A 311 -3.06 -13.64 2.58
CA SER A 311 -1.66 -13.78 2.15
C SER A 311 -1.29 -13.02 0.88
N ASN A 312 -2.29 -12.70 0.04
CA ASN A 312 -2.14 -11.85 -1.14
C ASN A 312 -2.23 -10.35 -0.82
N GLU A 313 -2.64 -9.97 0.39
CA GLU A 313 -2.76 -8.60 0.86
C GLU A 313 -1.62 -8.22 1.81
N CYS A 314 -1.08 -9.20 2.54
CA CYS A 314 0.03 -8.98 3.45
C CYS A 314 0.87 -10.24 3.58
N PHE A 315 2.19 -10.08 3.52
CA PHE A 315 3.12 -11.18 3.75
C PHE A 315 4.40 -10.70 4.44
N GLY A 316 4.98 -11.61 5.22
CA GLY A 316 6.28 -11.40 5.83
C GLY A 316 7.40 -11.56 4.81
N ARG A 317 8.36 -10.64 4.83
CA ARG A 317 9.55 -10.70 3.98
C ARG A 317 10.76 -10.10 4.66
N GLU A 318 11.93 -10.51 4.22
CA GLU A 318 13.19 -9.90 4.67
C GLU A 318 13.35 -8.51 4.04
N PHE A 319 13.69 -7.52 4.85
CA PHE A 319 14.06 -6.19 4.42
C PHE A 319 15.48 -6.24 3.86
N LYS A 320 15.61 -5.95 2.57
CA LYS A 320 16.84 -6.16 1.81
C LYS A 320 17.80 -4.98 1.97
N PRO A 321 19.11 -5.17 1.76
CA PRO A 321 20.07 -4.07 1.79
C PRO A 321 19.78 -3.06 0.67
N ALA A 322 20.30 -1.85 0.82
CA ALA A 322 20.30 -0.84 -0.24
C ALA A 322 21.15 -1.30 -1.44
N VAL A 323 20.81 -0.82 -2.65
CA VAL A 323 21.51 -1.12 -3.92
C VAL A 323 22.32 0.07 -4.38
#